data_AF-A0A8B9ZA20-F1
#
_entry.id   AF-A0A8B9ZA20-F1
#
_cell.length_a   1.000
_cell.length_b   1.000
_cell.length_c   1.000
_cell.angle_alpha   90.00
_cell.angle_beta   90.00
_cell.angle_gamma   90.00
#
_symmetry.space_group_name_H-M   'P 1'
#
loop_
_entity.id
_entity.type
_entity.pdbx_description
1 polymer ?
#
loop_
_entity_poly.entity_id
_entity_poly.type
_entity_poly.pdbx_seq_one_letter_code
_entity_poly.pdbx_strand_id
1 'polypeptide(L)'
;LPSISVRTAPSHVYLGLAGMYEVSQEDARAQFLIPVGSLGRNRAEASLERAQNLNPMADIKADPESMESKPKEFFTQFDAVCLTCCSWDVMVANLVDLHKNSVKFFTGDVFGYHGYMFADLGEREFVEEKTKVAKVSPSMEDGLDTKKAKLDSSETTMVKKRVVFCQLKEALAVDWSGEKAKAALKHTTLDYFLLQVLLKFRMDNGWDPSPQNYAEDLKLLFQICHDVLESLGVGADLLPDEFVSYCFSEMAPVSAMVGGVLGQEVVKVVAVPPHLMEPQMLWTLICCSPKSCRPPNPMDPKTMQPQTPHGP
;
A
#
# COMPACT_ATOMS: atom_id res chain seq x y z
N LEU A 1 10.23 8.72 -3.93
CA LEU A 1 10.80 7.44 -4.47
C LEU A 1 10.41 7.28 -5.95
N PRO A 2 11.26 6.76 -6.86
CA PRO A 2 10.83 6.47 -8.24
C PRO A 2 9.80 5.33 -8.27
N SER A 3 8.90 5.34 -9.27
CA SER A 3 7.96 4.22 -9.47
C SER A 3 8.72 2.94 -9.81
N ILE A 4 8.22 1.81 -9.34
CA ILE A 4 8.91 0.51 -9.38
C ILE A 4 8.01 -0.54 -10.05
N SER A 5 8.48 -1.19 -11.11
CA SER A 5 7.79 -2.35 -11.71
C SER A 5 8.61 -3.63 -11.51
N VAL A 6 7.96 -4.75 -11.20
CA VAL A 6 8.63 -6.02 -10.93
C VAL A 6 8.13 -7.13 -11.86
N ARG A 7 9.05 -7.81 -12.54
CA ARG A 7 8.79 -9.10 -13.19
C ARG A 7 9.73 -10.17 -12.65
N THR A 8 9.18 -11.33 -12.36
CA THR A 8 9.91 -12.55 -12.03
C THR A 8 9.88 -13.52 -13.19
N ALA A 9 11.07 -13.91 -13.63
CA ALA A 9 11.28 -15.11 -14.44
C ALA A 9 11.97 -16.17 -13.57
N PRO A 10 11.93 -17.47 -13.94
CA PRO A 10 12.52 -18.57 -13.15
C PRO A 10 13.99 -18.42 -12.75
N SER A 11 14.72 -17.42 -13.26
CA SER A 11 16.11 -17.14 -12.92
C SER A 11 16.47 -15.65 -12.81
N HIS A 12 15.51 -14.72 -12.98
CA HIS A 12 15.79 -13.28 -13.04
C HIS A 12 14.66 -12.45 -12.42
N VAL A 13 15.02 -11.44 -11.63
CA VAL A 13 14.11 -10.39 -11.17
C VAL A 13 14.39 -9.14 -11.99
N TYR A 14 13.38 -8.65 -12.69
CA TYR A 14 13.42 -7.38 -13.39
C TYR A 14 12.85 -6.30 -12.51
N LEU A 15 13.60 -5.22 -12.33
CA LEU A 15 13.14 -4.01 -11.65
C LEU A 15 13.16 -2.84 -12.62
N GLY A 16 11.98 -2.33 -12.97
CA GLY A 16 11.84 -1.11 -13.76
C GLY A 16 11.78 0.10 -12.85
N LEU A 17 12.77 0.99 -12.91
CA LEU A 17 12.68 2.34 -12.37
C LEU A 17 12.13 3.22 -13.47
N ALA A 18 11.00 3.88 -13.22
CA ALA A 18 10.34 4.64 -14.27
C ALA A 18 9.81 5.99 -13.77
N GLY A 19 9.90 6.98 -14.65
CA GLY A 19 9.44 8.33 -14.39
C GLY A 19 10.19 9.37 -15.20
N MET A 20 9.45 10.39 -15.66
CA MET A 20 9.97 11.49 -16.49
C MET A 20 10.72 12.57 -15.71
N TYR A 21 10.59 12.59 -14.38
CA TYR A 21 11.11 13.70 -13.57
C TYR A 21 12.63 13.70 -13.47
N GLU A 22 13.18 14.91 -13.49
CA GLU A 22 14.59 15.17 -13.24
C GLU A 22 14.89 15.25 -11.74
N VAL A 23 16.16 15.03 -11.38
CA VAL A 23 16.67 15.18 -10.02
C VAL A 23 16.59 16.64 -9.61
N SER A 24 15.81 16.92 -8.58
CA SER A 24 15.70 18.21 -7.91
C SER A 24 16.71 18.34 -6.76
N GLN A 25 16.76 19.53 -6.13
CA GLN A 25 17.57 19.71 -4.92
C GLN A 25 17.07 18.89 -3.72
N GLU A 26 15.77 18.61 -3.65
CA GLU A 26 15.18 17.78 -2.59
C GLU A 26 15.62 16.32 -2.76
N ASP A 27 15.57 15.82 -3.99
CA ASP A 27 16.03 14.46 -4.32
C ASP A 27 17.50 14.26 -3.95
N ALA A 28 18.36 15.24 -4.24
CA ALA A 28 19.78 15.16 -3.91
C ALA A 28 20.06 15.02 -2.40
N ARG A 29 19.11 15.36 -1.54
CA ARG A 29 19.21 15.27 -0.07
C ARG A 29 18.45 14.08 0.51
N ALA A 30 17.41 13.61 -0.16
CA ALA A 30 16.49 12.59 0.35
C ALA A 30 16.66 11.21 -0.30
N GLN A 31 17.23 11.11 -1.51
CA GLN A 31 17.29 9.87 -2.28
C GLN A 31 18.70 9.25 -2.27
N PHE A 32 18.87 8.17 -1.50
CA PHE A 32 20.19 7.53 -1.32
C PHE A 32 20.75 6.86 -2.59
N LEU A 33 19.87 6.49 -3.54
CA LEU A 33 20.27 5.89 -4.81
C LEU A 33 20.81 6.90 -5.82
N ILE A 34 20.55 8.20 -5.63
CA ILE A 34 20.98 9.25 -6.56
C ILE A 34 22.37 9.75 -6.15
N PRO A 35 23.38 9.72 -7.04
CA PRO A 35 24.70 10.28 -6.75
C PRO A 35 24.67 11.80 -6.59
N VAL A 36 25.53 12.30 -5.70
CA VAL A 36 25.79 13.75 -5.56
C VAL A 36 26.26 14.30 -6.91
N GLY A 37 25.72 15.44 -7.33
CA GLY A 37 26.03 16.06 -8.62
C GLY A 37 25.14 15.59 -9.78
N SER A 38 24.10 14.80 -9.52
CA SER A 38 23.15 14.35 -10.55
C SER A 38 21.98 15.32 -10.82
N LEU A 39 22.05 16.56 -10.32
CA LEU A 39 20.99 17.56 -10.48
C LEU A 39 20.66 17.76 -11.96
N GLY A 40 19.36 17.74 -12.31
CA GLY A 40 18.89 17.85 -13.70
C GLY A 40 19.01 16.58 -14.56
N ARG A 41 19.57 15.48 -14.03
CA ARG A 41 19.51 14.18 -14.72
C ARG A 41 18.15 13.52 -14.49
N ASN A 42 17.73 12.59 -15.34
CA ASN A 42 16.53 11.78 -15.07
C ASN A 42 16.71 10.97 -13.77
N ARG A 43 15.68 10.94 -12.91
CA ARG A 43 15.73 10.25 -11.60
C ARG A 43 15.96 8.74 -11.72
N ALA A 44 15.29 8.08 -12.66
CA ALA A 44 15.42 6.63 -12.85
C ALA A 44 16.83 6.27 -13.35
N GLU A 45 17.35 7.01 -14.32
CA GLU A 45 18.70 6.81 -14.85
C GLU A 45 19.78 7.13 -13.81
N ALA A 46 19.62 8.22 -13.06
CA ALA A 46 20.56 8.59 -12.01
C ALA A 46 20.63 7.55 -10.88
N SER A 47 19.53 6.82 -10.63
CA SER A 47 19.46 5.79 -9.58
C SER A 47 19.98 4.42 -10.03
N LEU A 48 20.06 4.17 -11.34
CA LEU A 48 20.28 2.86 -11.94
C LEU A 48 21.54 2.15 -11.43
N GLU A 49 22.68 2.84 -11.46
CA GLU A 49 23.98 2.25 -11.09
C GLU A 49 23.98 1.78 -9.63
N ARG A 50 23.54 2.65 -8.69
CA ARG A 50 23.50 2.30 -7.27
C ARG A 50 22.47 1.21 -6.98
N ALA A 51 21.32 1.23 -7.67
CA ALA A 51 20.32 0.17 -7.55
C ALA A 51 20.89 -1.18 -8.00
N GLN A 52 21.58 -1.22 -9.14
CA GLN A 52 22.17 -2.45 -9.68
C GLN A 52 23.25 -3.02 -8.76
N ASN A 53 24.03 -2.15 -8.11
CA ASN A 53 25.05 -2.55 -7.15
C ASN A 53 24.49 -3.20 -5.87
N LEU A 54 23.22 -2.97 -5.52
CA LEU A 54 22.59 -3.64 -4.37
C LEU A 54 22.36 -5.14 -4.61
N ASN A 55 22.11 -5.53 -5.87
CA ASN A 55 21.95 -6.92 -6.24
C ASN A 55 22.39 -7.15 -7.70
N PRO A 56 23.67 -7.53 -7.94
CA PRO A 56 24.19 -7.82 -9.28
C PRO A 56 23.46 -8.94 -10.04
N MET A 57 22.67 -9.77 -9.34
CA MET A 57 21.89 -10.86 -9.96
C MET A 57 20.53 -10.40 -10.49
N ALA A 58 20.05 -9.22 -10.11
CA ALA A 58 18.83 -8.63 -10.66
C ALA A 58 19.14 -7.88 -11.97
N ASP A 59 18.22 -7.91 -12.94
CA ASP A 59 18.31 -7.08 -14.16
C ASP A 59 17.51 -5.79 -13.91
N ILE A 60 18.20 -4.71 -13.53
CA ILE A 60 17.56 -3.42 -13.25
C ILE A 60 17.61 -2.56 -14.50
N LYS A 61 16.47 -1.99 -14.88
CA LYS A 61 16.33 -1.11 -16.06
C LYS A 61 15.73 0.23 -15.64
N ALA A 62 16.28 1.29 -16.19
CA ALA A 62 15.70 2.62 -16.10
C ALA A 62 14.89 2.91 -17.37
N ASP A 63 13.68 3.42 -17.18
CA ASP A 63 12.79 3.87 -18.25
C ASP A 63 12.46 5.35 -18.00
N PRO A 64 13.07 6.27 -18.76
CA PRO A 64 12.91 7.71 -18.52
C PRO A 64 11.57 8.26 -19.04
N GLU A 65 10.75 7.44 -19.71
CA GLU A 65 9.50 7.91 -20.29
C GLU A 65 8.41 8.10 -19.22
N SER A 66 7.41 8.91 -19.57
CA SER A 66 6.26 9.16 -18.71
C SER A 66 5.36 7.94 -18.61
N MET A 67 4.95 7.59 -17.39
CA MET A 67 3.97 6.53 -17.14
C MET A 67 2.61 6.80 -17.80
N GLU A 68 2.26 8.07 -18.01
CA GLU A 68 1.00 8.46 -18.65
C GLU A 68 1.00 8.13 -20.15
N SER A 69 2.18 8.10 -20.76
CA SER A 69 2.35 7.83 -22.19
C SER A 69 2.47 6.34 -22.53
N LYS A 70 2.64 5.49 -21.52
CA LYS A 70 2.84 4.05 -21.74
C LYS A 70 1.52 3.39 -22.18
N PRO A 71 1.56 2.54 -23.22
CA PRO A 71 0.39 1.77 -23.61
C PRO A 71 0.06 0.74 -22.52
N LYS A 72 -1.21 0.33 -22.42
CA LYS A 72 -1.68 -0.59 -21.36
C LYS A 72 -0.93 -1.93 -21.37
N GLU A 73 -0.55 -2.39 -22.56
CA GLU A 73 0.21 -3.61 -22.81
C GLU A 73 1.62 -3.56 -22.20
N PHE A 74 2.16 -2.36 -21.97
CA PHE A 74 3.43 -2.20 -21.25
C PHE A 74 3.34 -2.70 -19.82
N PHE A 75 2.17 -2.65 -19.19
CA PHE A 75 2.05 -3.05 -17.79
C PHE A 75 1.75 -4.54 -17.63
N THR A 76 1.09 -5.16 -18.62
CA THR A 76 0.70 -6.58 -18.58
C THR A 76 1.87 -7.55 -18.66
N GLN A 77 3.05 -7.05 -19.02
CA GLN A 77 4.27 -7.85 -19.03
C GLN A 77 4.89 -8.03 -17.64
N PHE A 78 4.43 -7.32 -16.60
CA PHE A 78 4.97 -7.42 -15.24
C PHE A 78 4.10 -8.31 -14.34
N ASP A 79 4.71 -8.94 -13.32
CA ASP A 79 3.96 -9.71 -12.32
C ASP A 79 3.33 -8.81 -11.27
N ALA A 80 4.00 -7.70 -10.96
CA ALA A 80 3.56 -6.67 -10.05
C ALA A 80 4.00 -5.28 -10.55
N VAL A 81 3.15 -4.29 -10.37
CA VAL A 81 3.42 -2.88 -10.68
C VAL A 81 3.21 -2.06 -9.41
N CYS A 82 4.22 -1.27 -9.03
CA CYS A 82 4.15 -0.31 -7.94
C CYS A 82 4.28 1.12 -8.48
N LEU A 83 3.21 1.90 -8.37
CA LEU A 83 3.22 3.31 -8.73
C LEU A 83 3.52 4.18 -7.51
N THR A 84 4.38 5.18 -7.70
CA THR A 84 4.67 6.22 -6.70
C THR A 84 4.76 7.56 -7.42
N CYS A 85 4.40 8.63 -6.75
CA CYS A 85 4.40 10.01 -7.25
C CYS A 85 3.64 10.16 -8.59
N CYS A 86 2.63 9.33 -8.81
CA CYS A 86 1.81 9.34 -10.03
C CYS A 86 0.55 10.19 -9.83
N SER A 87 0.05 10.75 -10.93
CA SER A 87 -1.25 11.41 -10.96
C SER A 87 -2.37 10.39 -10.72
N TRP A 88 -3.51 10.87 -10.21
CA TRP A 88 -4.68 10.02 -9.98
C TRP A 88 -5.14 9.30 -11.25
N ASP A 89 -5.15 10.03 -12.37
CA ASP A 89 -5.60 9.51 -13.65
C ASP A 89 -4.74 8.34 -14.10
N VAL A 90 -3.41 8.41 -13.91
CA VAL A 90 -2.50 7.31 -14.21
C VAL A 90 -2.76 6.11 -13.30
N MET A 91 -2.95 6.35 -12.00
CA MET A 91 -3.20 5.26 -11.06
C MET A 91 -4.51 4.53 -11.39
N VAL A 92 -5.60 5.25 -11.64
CA VAL A 92 -6.93 4.65 -11.88
C VAL A 92 -7.09 4.11 -13.30
N ALA A 93 -6.58 4.80 -14.33
CA ALA A 93 -6.75 4.36 -15.72
C ALA A 93 -6.07 3.02 -16.01
N ASN A 94 -4.91 2.77 -15.38
CA ASN A 94 -4.15 1.54 -15.57
C ASN A 94 -4.69 0.39 -14.70
N LEU A 95 -5.28 0.68 -13.55
CA LEU A 95 -5.76 -0.31 -12.59
C LEU A 95 -6.74 -1.34 -13.16
N VAL A 96 -7.69 -0.89 -14.00
CA VAL A 96 -8.69 -1.78 -14.60
C VAL A 96 -8.05 -2.86 -15.47
N ASP A 97 -7.03 -2.49 -16.23
CA ASP A 97 -6.36 -3.42 -17.14
C ASP A 97 -5.38 -4.32 -16.40
N LEU A 98 -4.71 -3.81 -15.36
CA LEU A 98 -3.88 -4.63 -14.47
C LEU A 98 -4.69 -5.74 -13.81
N HIS A 99 -5.85 -5.37 -13.24
CA HIS A 99 -6.75 -6.30 -12.57
C HIS A 99 -7.25 -7.41 -13.50
N LYS A 100 -7.61 -7.07 -14.75
CA LYS A 100 -8.02 -8.05 -15.77
C LYS A 100 -6.92 -9.01 -16.17
N ASN A 101 -5.66 -8.58 -16.11
CA ASN A 101 -4.50 -9.36 -16.55
C ASN A 101 -3.77 -10.08 -15.39
N SER A 102 -4.39 -10.17 -14.20
CA SER A 102 -3.79 -10.80 -13.01
C SER A 102 -2.45 -10.17 -12.56
N VAL A 103 -2.21 -8.91 -12.91
CA VAL A 103 -1.03 -8.16 -12.47
C VAL A 103 -1.33 -7.56 -11.10
N LYS A 104 -0.42 -7.78 -10.15
CA LYS A 104 -0.58 -7.27 -8.79
C LYS A 104 -0.28 -5.78 -8.79
N PHE A 105 -1.12 -4.99 -8.16
CA PHE A 105 -0.94 -3.54 -8.12
C PHE A 105 -0.61 -3.08 -6.71
N PHE A 106 0.34 -2.15 -6.64
CA PHE A 106 0.70 -1.43 -5.43
C PHE A 106 0.78 0.06 -5.75
N THR A 107 0.46 0.89 -4.78
CA THR A 107 0.81 2.32 -4.83
C THR A 107 1.15 2.82 -3.44
N GLY A 108 1.93 3.88 -3.35
CA GLY A 108 2.23 4.54 -2.09
C GLY A 108 3.01 5.83 -2.28
N ASP A 109 2.79 6.77 -1.38
CA ASP A 109 3.55 8.02 -1.31
C ASP A 109 3.84 8.43 0.12
N VAL A 110 4.68 9.46 0.24
CA VAL A 110 5.04 10.13 1.48
C VAL A 110 4.68 11.61 1.36
N PHE A 111 4.05 12.15 2.39
CA PHE A 111 3.70 13.55 2.54
C PHE A 111 4.07 14.00 3.95
N GLY A 112 5.25 14.61 4.09
CA GLY A 112 5.86 14.98 5.35
C GLY A 112 6.02 13.79 6.30
N TYR A 113 5.32 13.86 7.43
CA TYR A 113 5.26 12.83 8.47
C TYR A 113 4.25 11.72 8.17
N HIS A 114 3.48 11.86 7.09
CA HIS A 114 2.46 10.90 6.70
C HIS A 114 2.93 10.08 5.49
N GLY A 115 2.41 8.87 5.40
CA GLY A 115 2.65 7.99 4.26
C GLY A 115 1.51 7.01 4.10
N TYR A 116 1.43 6.41 2.92
CA TYR A 116 0.46 5.36 2.69
C TYR A 116 1.02 4.29 1.76
N MET A 117 0.44 3.11 1.85
CA MET A 117 0.49 2.13 0.78
C MET A 117 -0.91 1.57 0.54
N PHE A 118 -1.15 1.16 -0.70
CA PHE A 118 -2.34 0.45 -1.12
C PHE A 118 -1.92 -0.74 -1.98
N ALA A 119 -2.66 -1.84 -1.88
CA ALA A 119 -2.45 -3.04 -2.68
C ALA A 119 -3.78 -3.54 -3.25
N ASP A 120 -3.80 -3.82 -4.56
CA ASP A 120 -4.85 -4.58 -5.22
C ASP A 120 -4.22 -5.83 -5.83
N LEU A 121 -4.54 -6.99 -5.24
CA LEU A 121 -4.01 -8.28 -5.67
C LEU A 121 -5.02 -9.11 -6.46
N GLY A 122 -6.17 -8.52 -6.83
CA GLY A 122 -7.29 -9.20 -7.45
C GLY A 122 -7.90 -10.27 -6.55
N GLU A 123 -8.20 -11.45 -7.11
CA GLU A 123 -8.68 -12.59 -6.35
C GLU A 123 -7.52 -13.50 -5.93
N ARG A 124 -7.39 -13.77 -4.64
CA ARG A 124 -6.31 -14.59 -4.08
C ARG A 124 -6.84 -15.71 -3.22
N GLU A 125 -6.30 -16.91 -3.43
CA GLU A 125 -6.50 -18.05 -2.56
C GLU A 125 -5.24 -18.28 -1.73
N PHE A 126 -5.42 -18.54 -0.43
CA PHE A 126 -4.33 -18.86 0.48
C PHE A 126 -4.70 -19.99 1.45
N VAL A 127 -3.71 -20.60 2.09
CA VAL A 127 -3.91 -21.64 3.10
C VAL A 127 -3.55 -21.08 4.46
N GLU A 128 -4.51 -21.13 5.38
CA GLU A 128 -4.32 -20.81 6.78
C GLU A 128 -4.10 -22.10 7.57
N GLU A 129 -3.03 -22.16 8.35
CA GLU A 129 -2.78 -23.26 9.28
C GLU A 129 -3.59 -23.02 10.55
N LYS A 130 -4.63 -23.82 10.78
CA LYS A 130 -5.41 -23.79 12.02
C LYS A 130 -5.00 -24.92 12.93
N THR A 131 -4.53 -24.58 14.13
CA THR A 131 -4.33 -25.53 15.23
C THR A 131 -5.68 -26.04 15.71
N LYS A 132 -5.92 -27.35 15.67
CA LYS A 132 -7.10 -27.93 16.33
C LYS A 132 -6.94 -27.78 17.84
N VAL A 133 -7.83 -27.00 18.47
CA VAL A 133 -7.97 -27.02 19.94
C VAL A 133 -8.69 -28.32 20.30
N ALA A 134 -7.99 -29.27 20.92
CA ALA A 134 -8.58 -30.50 21.40
C ALA A 134 -9.67 -30.16 22.44
N LYS A 135 -10.94 -30.51 22.15
CA LYS A 135 -12.00 -30.51 23.16
C LYS A 135 -11.67 -31.63 24.15
N VAL A 136 -11.28 -31.27 25.37
CA VAL A 136 -11.23 -32.21 26.49
C VAL A 136 -12.68 -32.59 26.81
N SER A 137 -13.11 -33.79 26.44
CA SER A 137 -14.33 -34.38 26.98
C SER A 137 -14.12 -34.68 28.46
N PRO A 138 -15.02 -34.30 29.38
CA PRO A 138 -14.91 -34.72 30.77
C PRO A 138 -15.30 -36.19 30.87
N SER A 139 -14.33 -37.09 30.95
CA SER A 139 -14.57 -38.48 31.34
C SER A 139 -14.49 -38.61 32.86
N MET A 140 -15.49 -39.28 33.42
CA MET A 140 -15.67 -39.59 34.84
C MET A 140 -14.53 -40.48 35.41
N GLU A 141 -14.46 -40.43 36.74
CA GLU A 141 -13.61 -41.05 37.76
C GLU A 141 -13.00 -42.46 37.54
N ASP A 142 -11.79 -42.60 38.10
CA ASP A 142 -11.26 -43.68 38.97
C ASP A 142 -10.09 -44.55 38.45
N GLY A 143 -9.03 -44.68 39.29
CA GLY A 143 -8.04 -45.79 39.21
C GLY A 143 -6.64 -45.54 38.61
N LEU A 144 -5.67 -45.30 39.51
CA LEU A 144 -4.23 -45.64 39.57
C LEU A 144 -3.39 -46.12 38.35
N ASP A 145 -2.22 -45.45 38.20
CA ASP A 145 -0.93 -45.83 37.56
C ASP A 145 -0.86 -46.38 36.12
N THR A 146 -0.41 -45.56 35.16
CA THR A 146 0.77 -45.85 34.30
C THR A 146 1.26 -44.64 33.48
N LYS A 147 2.59 -44.45 33.44
CA LYS A 147 3.41 -43.67 32.47
C LYS A 147 2.76 -42.47 31.75
N LYS A 148 3.23 -41.25 32.07
CA LYS A 148 3.05 -40.03 31.25
C LYS A 148 3.54 -40.26 29.81
N ALA A 149 2.63 -40.63 28.92
CA ALA A 149 2.82 -40.50 27.49
C ALA A 149 2.89 -39.01 27.15
N LYS A 150 3.99 -38.62 26.49
CA LYS A 150 4.16 -37.29 25.92
C LYS A 150 3.10 -37.12 24.83
N LEU A 151 2.05 -36.35 25.12
CA LEU A 151 1.00 -35.98 24.17
C LEU A 151 1.61 -34.97 23.18
N ASP A 152 2.18 -35.48 22.09
CA ASP A 152 2.63 -34.69 20.96
C ASP A 152 1.57 -34.83 19.86
N SER A 153 0.56 -33.96 19.88
CA SER A 153 -0.36 -33.85 18.74
C SER A 153 -0.95 -32.44 18.65
N SER A 154 -0.13 -31.45 18.31
CA SER A 154 -0.65 -30.26 17.63
C SER A 154 -0.96 -30.65 16.19
N GLU A 155 -2.09 -31.33 15.98
CA GLU A 155 -2.58 -31.62 14.64
C GLU A 155 -3.07 -30.31 14.03
N THR A 156 -2.34 -29.80 13.04
CA THR A 156 -2.71 -28.60 12.31
C THR A 156 -3.50 -28.98 11.06
N THR A 157 -4.50 -28.16 10.75
CA THR A 157 -5.31 -28.33 9.54
C THR A 157 -5.13 -27.14 8.62
N MET A 158 -4.83 -27.43 7.36
CA MET A 158 -4.71 -26.45 6.29
C MET A 158 -6.11 -26.13 5.76
N VAL A 159 -6.54 -24.87 5.91
CA VAL A 159 -7.83 -24.39 5.39
C VAL A 159 -7.58 -23.41 4.25
N LYS A 160 -8.06 -23.75 3.06
CA LYS A 160 -8.03 -22.86 1.91
C LYS A 160 -9.07 -21.75 2.07
N LYS A 161 -8.62 -20.50 2.02
CA LYS A 161 -9.44 -19.28 2.06
C LYS A 161 -9.25 -18.47 0.78
N ARG A 162 -10.22 -17.63 0.49
CA ARG A 162 -10.26 -16.74 -0.68
C ARG A 162 -10.48 -15.31 -0.20
N VAL A 163 -9.68 -14.37 -0.69
CA VAL A 163 -9.83 -12.93 -0.45
C VAL A 163 -9.90 -12.23 -1.80
N VAL A 164 -10.81 -11.27 -1.90
CA VAL A 164 -11.01 -10.43 -3.07
C VAL A 164 -10.62 -9.01 -2.69
N PHE A 165 -9.66 -8.45 -3.43
CA PHE A 165 -9.23 -7.07 -3.29
C PHE A 165 -10.15 -6.13 -4.05
N CYS A 166 -10.44 -4.97 -3.46
CA CYS A 166 -11.14 -3.91 -4.17
C CYS A 166 -10.16 -3.04 -4.96
N GLN A 167 -10.67 -2.31 -5.94
CA GLN A 167 -9.86 -1.38 -6.70
C GLN A 167 -9.63 -0.08 -5.90
N LEU A 168 -8.54 0.64 -6.18
CA LEU A 168 -8.21 1.91 -5.52
C LEU A 168 -9.36 2.93 -5.61
N LYS A 169 -10.04 2.98 -6.76
CA LYS A 169 -11.20 3.86 -6.96
C LYS A 169 -12.32 3.57 -5.96
N GLU A 170 -12.59 2.29 -5.71
CA GLU A 170 -13.63 1.86 -4.76
C GLU A 170 -13.19 2.11 -3.32
N ALA A 171 -11.92 1.86 -3.00
CA ALA A 171 -11.32 2.15 -1.71
C ALA A 171 -11.44 3.62 -1.28
N LEU A 172 -11.39 4.53 -2.25
CA LEU A 172 -11.45 5.97 -2.02
C LEU A 172 -12.86 6.55 -2.23
N ALA A 173 -13.83 5.76 -2.69
CA ALA A 173 -15.22 6.18 -2.90
C ALA A 173 -16.16 5.59 -1.83
N VAL A 174 -15.73 5.58 -0.56
CA VAL A 174 -16.54 5.07 0.55
C VAL A 174 -17.70 6.03 0.83
N ASP A 175 -18.92 5.50 0.83
CA ASP A 175 -20.11 6.23 1.27
C ASP A 175 -20.21 6.21 2.80
N TRP A 176 -20.04 7.38 3.42
CA TRP A 176 -20.07 7.56 4.87
C TRP A 176 -21.47 7.86 5.44
N SER A 177 -22.51 7.92 4.59
CA SER A 177 -23.87 8.28 5.00
C SER A 177 -24.58 7.18 5.81
N GLY A 178 -24.27 5.91 5.52
CA GLY A 178 -24.92 4.74 6.13
C GLY A 178 -24.53 4.50 7.59
N GLU A 179 -25.44 3.90 8.37
CA GLU A 179 -25.24 3.67 9.82
C GLU A 179 -23.99 2.81 10.12
N LYS A 180 -23.74 1.79 9.29
CA LYS A 180 -22.52 0.96 9.40
C LYS A 180 -21.25 1.78 9.12
N ALA A 181 -21.29 2.65 8.13
CA ALA A 181 -20.14 3.49 7.77
C ALA A 181 -19.87 4.55 8.86
N LYS A 182 -20.91 5.12 9.46
CA LYS A 182 -20.79 6.01 10.64
C LYS A 182 -20.18 5.31 11.85
N ALA A 183 -20.49 4.02 12.05
CA ALA A 183 -19.84 3.24 13.09
C ALA A 183 -18.35 2.98 12.76
N ALA A 184 -18.03 2.65 11.51
CA ALA A 184 -16.67 2.44 11.04
C ALA A 184 -15.82 3.73 11.07
N LEU A 185 -16.45 4.89 10.82
CA LEU A 185 -15.80 6.21 10.83
C LEU A 185 -15.08 6.47 12.16
N LYS A 186 -15.68 6.05 13.28
CA LYS A 186 -15.10 6.20 14.64
C LYS A 186 -13.79 5.44 14.83
N HIS A 187 -13.53 4.44 14.00
CA HIS A 187 -12.34 3.60 14.04
C HIS A 187 -11.44 3.79 12.81
N THR A 188 -11.84 4.67 11.89
CA THR A 188 -11.05 5.01 10.71
C THR A 188 -10.02 6.06 11.11
N THR A 189 -8.78 5.85 10.71
CA THR A 189 -7.72 6.85 10.94
C THR A 189 -7.99 8.12 10.14
N LEU A 190 -7.64 9.27 10.73
CA LEU A 190 -7.73 10.58 10.08
C LEU A 190 -6.90 10.65 8.80
N ASP A 191 -5.84 9.86 8.73
CA ASP A 191 -4.95 9.82 7.57
C ASP A 191 -5.65 9.33 6.29
N TYR A 192 -6.76 8.60 6.38
CA TYR A 192 -7.60 8.29 5.22
C TYR A 192 -8.13 9.59 4.58
N PHE A 193 -8.63 10.51 5.40
CA PHE A 193 -9.17 11.78 4.92
C PHE A 193 -8.04 12.71 4.49
N LEU A 194 -6.91 12.73 5.22
CA LEU A 194 -5.72 13.46 4.79
C LEU A 194 -5.23 13.00 3.41
N LEU A 195 -5.22 11.68 3.16
CA LEU A 195 -4.88 11.12 1.86
C LEU A 195 -5.81 11.63 0.76
N GLN A 196 -7.12 11.68 1.01
CA GLN A 196 -8.09 12.23 0.05
C GLN A 196 -7.79 13.69 -0.29
N VAL A 197 -7.48 14.51 0.72
CA VAL A 197 -7.10 15.92 0.54
C VAL A 197 -5.83 16.05 -0.29
N LEU A 198 -4.78 15.28 0.02
CA LEU A 198 -3.50 15.35 -0.68
C LEU A 198 -3.57 14.83 -2.12
N LEU A 199 -4.33 13.75 -2.35
CA LEU A 199 -4.57 13.25 -3.72
C LEU A 199 -5.39 14.26 -4.54
N LYS A 200 -6.37 14.92 -3.94
CA LYS A 200 -7.14 15.98 -4.61
C LYS A 200 -6.27 17.20 -4.90
N PHE A 201 -5.40 17.60 -3.97
CA PHE A 201 -4.41 18.65 -4.19
C PHE A 201 -3.51 18.34 -5.39
N ARG A 202 -2.93 17.13 -5.44
CA ARG A 202 -2.11 16.70 -6.57
C ARG A 202 -2.90 16.67 -7.88
N MET A 203 -4.14 16.22 -7.85
CA MET A 203 -5.02 16.17 -9.03
C MET A 203 -5.30 17.57 -9.60
N ASP A 204 -5.60 18.53 -8.74
CA ASP A 204 -6.00 19.87 -9.19
C ASP A 204 -4.82 20.71 -9.69
N ASN A 205 -3.65 20.51 -9.08
CA ASN A 205 -2.50 21.37 -9.30
C ASN A 205 -1.42 20.70 -10.16
N GLY A 206 -1.29 19.38 -10.10
CA GLY A 206 -0.21 18.63 -10.76
C GLY A 206 1.11 18.62 -9.98
N TRP A 207 1.13 19.12 -8.74
CA TRP A 207 2.25 19.05 -7.81
C TRP A 207 1.78 18.71 -6.40
N ASP A 208 2.72 18.32 -5.53
CA ASP A 208 2.49 18.09 -4.11
C ASP A 208 2.82 19.33 -3.27
N PRO A 209 2.23 19.49 -2.06
CA PRO A 209 2.52 20.62 -1.18
C PRO A 209 4.02 20.79 -0.92
N SER A 210 4.54 21.97 -1.23
CA SER A 210 5.98 22.27 -1.20
C SER A 210 6.30 23.42 -0.25
N PRO A 211 7.38 23.32 0.55
CA PRO A 211 7.85 24.43 1.38
C PRO A 211 8.21 25.69 0.56
N GLN A 212 8.47 25.55 -0.74
CA GLN A 212 8.79 26.67 -1.63
C GLN A 212 7.57 27.58 -1.87
N ASN A 213 6.36 26.99 -1.88
CA ASN A 213 5.10 27.66 -2.16
C ASN A 213 4.19 27.66 -0.91
N TYR A 214 4.78 27.57 0.29
CA TYR A 214 4.08 27.26 1.54
C TYR A 214 2.82 28.10 1.78
N ALA A 215 2.89 29.43 1.59
CA ALA A 215 1.77 30.32 1.88
C ALA A 215 0.58 30.15 0.91
N GLU A 216 0.83 29.74 -0.33
CA GLU A 216 -0.20 29.49 -1.35
C GLU A 216 -0.76 28.08 -1.18
N ASP A 217 0.13 27.08 -1.06
CA ASP A 217 -0.24 25.69 -0.85
C ASP A 217 -1.06 25.50 0.43
N LEU A 218 -0.73 26.22 1.52
CA LEU A 218 -1.49 26.19 2.76
C LEU A 218 -2.94 26.65 2.57
N LYS A 219 -3.17 27.73 1.81
CA LYS A 219 -4.52 28.22 1.52
C LYS A 219 -5.32 27.21 0.70
N LEU A 220 -4.68 26.64 -0.32
CA LEU A 220 -5.28 25.62 -1.17
C LEU A 220 -5.62 24.35 -0.38
N LEU A 221 -4.73 23.91 0.51
CA LEU A 221 -4.95 22.74 1.37
C LEU A 221 -6.17 22.90 2.27
N PHE A 222 -6.37 24.07 2.89
CA PHE A 222 -7.57 24.32 3.69
C PHE A 222 -8.85 24.31 2.86
N GLN A 223 -8.82 24.95 1.68
CA GLN A 223 -9.97 24.96 0.78
C GLN A 223 -10.33 23.53 0.32
N ILE A 224 -9.33 22.77 -0.13
CA ILE A 224 -9.52 21.40 -0.59
C ILE A 224 -9.97 20.49 0.56
N CYS A 225 -9.43 20.69 1.77
CA CYS A 225 -9.85 19.94 2.95
C CYS A 225 -11.35 20.12 3.22
N HIS A 226 -11.82 21.37 3.24
CA HIS A 226 -13.23 21.68 3.40
C HIS A 226 -14.08 20.99 2.32
N ASP A 227 -13.73 21.17 1.05
CA ASP A 227 -14.52 20.66 -0.08
C ASP A 227 -14.56 19.13 -0.11
N VAL A 228 -13.45 18.47 0.22
CA VAL A 228 -13.36 17.00 0.31
C VAL A 228 -14.23 16.48 1.45
N LEU A 229 -14.11 17.03 2.66
CA LEU A 229 -14.89 16.57 3.82
C LEU A 229 -16.39 16.79 3.61
N GLU A 230 -16.77 17.92 3.01
CA GLU A 230 -18.16 18.21 2.63
C GLU A 230 -18.67 17.18 1.61
N SER A 231 -17.89 16.89 0.55
CA SER A 231 -18.26 15.92 -0.48
C SER A 231 -18.43 14.48 0.05
N LEU A 232 -17.69 14.13 1.10
CA LEU A 232 -17.78 12.84 1.79
C LEU A 232 -18.94 12.80 2.80
N GLY A 233 -19.58 13.93 3.09
CA GLY A 233 -20.67 14.03 4.07
C GLY A 233 -20.20 13.78 5.51
N VAL A 234 -18.92 14.05 5.81
CA VAL A 234 -18.35 13.93 7.16
C VAL A 234 -18.21 15.32 7.81
N GLY A 235 -17.91 15.36 9.12
CA GLY A 235 -17.79 16.64 9.83
C GLY A 235 -16.61 17.48 9.32
N ALA A 236 -16.82 18.78 9.15
CA ALA A 236 -15.78 19.72 8.69
C ALA A 236 -14.55 19.74 9.63
N ASP A 237 -14.77 19.54 10.93
CA ASP A 237 -13.70 19.52 11.95
C ASP A 237 -13.06 18.14 12.12
N LEU A 238 -13.32 17.18 11.21
CA LEU A 238 -12.77 15.83 11.31
C LEU A 238 -11.24 15.81 11.22
N LEU A 239 -10.68 16.64 10.34
CA LEU A 239 -9.24 16.87 10.25
C LEU A 239 -8.88 18.13 11.06
N PRO A 240 -8.05 18.02 12.10
CA PRO A 240 -7.59 19.18 12.85
C PRO A 240 -6.74 20.10 11.96
N ASP A 241 -6.92 21.42 12.06
CA ASP A 241 -6.20 22.41 11.26
C ASP A 241 -4.67 22.26 11.31
N GLU A 242 -4.13 21.65 12.37
CA GLU A 242 -2.69 21.40 12.48
C GLU A 242 -2.16 20.40 11.42
N PHE A 243 -3.01 19.70 10.67
CA PHE A 243 -2.60 18.71 9.65
C PHE A 243 -1.60 19.30 8.63
N VAL A 244 -1.76 20.57 8.26
CA VAL A 244 -0.88 21.27 7.31
C VAL A 244 0.55 21.43 7.83
N SER A 245 0.79 21.27 9.12
CA SER A 245 2.14 21.35 9.70
C SER A 245 2.98 20.10 9.42
N TYR A 246 2.35 19.02 8.97
CA TYR A 246 2.97 17.70 8.94
C TYR A 246 2.94 17.02 7.57
N CYS A 247 2.37 17.64 6.53
CA CYS A 247 2.15 17.00 5.22
C CYS A 247 2.99 17.56 4.06
N PHE A 248 4.02 18.36 4.34
CA PHE A 248 4.91 18.94 3.32
C PHE A 248 6.21 18.14 3.16
N SER A 249 6.74 18.09 1.92
CA SER A 249 8.01 17.44 1.53
C SER A 249 8.07 15.91 1.72
N GLU A 250 9.11 15.26 1.17
CA GLU A 250 9.40 13.85 1.45
C GLU A 250 10.40 13.70 2.61
N MET A 251 9.98 13.11 3.73
CA MET A 251 10.90 12.84 4.85
C MET A 251 11.60 11.50 4.68
N ALA A 252 12.93 11.49 4.78
CA ALA A 252 13.73 10.26 4.64
C ALA A 252 13.34 9.14 5.63
N PRO A 253 13.09 9.41 6.94
CA PRO A 253 12.62 8.36 7.86
C PRO A 253 11.27 7.76 7.45
N VAL A 254 10.35 8.58 6.97
CA VAL A 254 9.01 8.14 6.54
C VAL A 254 9.10 7.34 5.25
N SER A 255 9.92 7.80 4.31
CA SER A 255 10.24 7.06 3.09
C SER A 255 10.85 5.69 3.36
N ALA A 256 11.74 5.58 4.35
CA ALA A 256 12.30 4.29 4.76
C ALA A 256 11.23 3.36 5.35
N MET A 257 10.30 3.88 6.16
CA MET A 257 9.21 3.09 6.73
C MET A 257 8.21 2.62 5.66
N VAL A 258 7.70 3.56 4.84
CA VAL A 258 6.75 3.24 3.76
C VAL A 258 7.39 2.31 2.74
N GLY A 259 8.60 2.63 2.26
CA GLY A 259 9.33 1.81 1.29
C GLY A 259 9.69 0.42 1.84
N GLY A 260 10.01 0.31 3.13
CA GLY A 260 10.29 -0.96 3.78
C GLY A 260 9.07 -1.89 3.82
N VAL A 261 7.91 -1.38 4.24
CA VAL A 261 6.66 -2.15 4.27
C VAL A 261 6.20 -2.48 2.86
N LEU A 262 6.17 -1.50 1.96
CA LEU A 262 5.75 -1.69 0.57
C LEU A 262 6.64 -2.73 -0.13
N GLY A 263 7.97 -2.61 0.02
CA GLY A 263 8.91 -3.58 -0.54
C GLY A 263 8.71 -4.99 0.03
N GLN A 264 8.43 -5.10 1.33
CA GLN A 264 8.13 -6.39 1.96
C GLN A 264 6.84 -7.02 1.39
N GLU A 265 5.78 -6.23 1.17
CA GLU A 265 4.54 -6.71 0.57
C GLU A 265 4.74 -7.15 -0.87
N VAL A 266 5.48 -6.38 -1.68
CA VAL A 266 5.82 -6.79 -3.05
C VAL A 266 6.57 -8.11 -3.06
N VAL A 267 7.61 -8.27 -2.22
CA VAL A 267 8.37 -9.53 -2.12
C VAL A 267 7.48 -10.69 -1.71
N LYS A 268 6.59 -10.50 -0.73
CA LYS A 268 5.64 -11.53 -0.30
C LYS A 268 4.83 -12.05 -1.49
N VAL A 269 4.12 -11.17 -2.19
CA VAL A 269 3.17 -11.59 -3.23
C VAL A 269 3.88 -12.18 -4.45
N VAL A 270 5.12 -11.76 -4.71
CA VAL A 270 5.92 -12.23 -5.85
C VAL A 270 6.68 -13.52 -5.53
N ALA A 271 7.29 -13.66 -4.35
CA ALA A 271 8.17 -14.78 -4.02
C ALA A 271 7.45 -16.02 -3.50
N VAL A 272 6.27 -15.85 -2.88
CA VAL A 272 5.58 -16.96 -2.22
C VAL A 272 4.37 -17.38 -3.07
N PRO A 273 4.21 -18.69 -3.33
CA PRO A 273 3.02 -19.21 -3.98
C PRO A 273 1.74 -18.76 -3.26
N PRO A 274 0.66 -18.46 -3.98
CA PRO A 274 -0.58 -17.91 -3.40
C PRO A 274 -1.09 -18.70 -2.19
N HIS A 275 -0.95 -20.02 -2.26
CA HIS A 275 -1.42 -20.95 -1.25
C HIS A 275 -0.69 -20.88 0.12
N LEU A 276 0.36 -20.09 0.32
CA LEU A 276 1.09 -20.01 1.59
C LEU A 276 1.02 -18.63 2.30
N MET A 277 0.13 -17.74 1.84
CA MET A 277 0.01 -16.37 2.35
C MET A 277 -0.99 -16.22 3.50
N GLU A 278 -0.57 -15.82 4.70
CA GLU A 278 -1.55 -15.45 5.74
C GLU A 278 -2.22 -14.07 5.46
N PRO A 279 -3.50 -13.89 5.80
CA PRO A 279 -4.31 -12.71 5.41
C PRO A 279 -4.08 -11.45 6.26
N GLN A 280 -3.17 -11.48 7.25
CA GLN A 280 -3.14 -10.46 8.30
C GLN A 280 -2.66 -9.06 7.86
N MET A 281 -2.12 -8.88 6.65
CA MET A 281 -1.33 -7.67 6.32
C MET A 281 -1.85 -6.79 5.18
N LEU A 282 -3.08 -6.99 4.73
CA LEU A 282 -3.51 -6.51 3.42
C LEU A 282 -4.17 -5.13 3.35
N TRP A 283 -4.09 -4.36 4.43
CA TRP A 283 -4.26 -2.90 4.45
C TRP A 283 -3.31 -2.31 5.50
N THR A 284 -2.19 -1.74 5.07
CA THR A 284 -1.35 -0.96 5.99
C THR A 284 -1.33 0.48 5.53
N LEU A 285 -2.23 1.31 6.07
CA LEU A 285 -1.99 2.75 6.08
C LEU A 285 -0.88 3.00 7.11
N ILE A 286 0.33 3.33 6.64
CA ILE A 286 1.50 3.54 7.49
C ILE A 286 1.53 5.00 7.90
N CYS A 287 0.87 5.32 9.00
CA CYS A 287 0.84 6.68 9.49
C CYS A 287 1.83 6.85 10.62
N CYS A 288 2.87 7.61 10.35
CA CYS A 288 3.88 7.98 11.32
C CYS A 288 3.48 9.26 12.05
N SER A 289 2.30 9.25 12.68
CA SER A 289 1.94 10.31 13.61
C SER A 289 2.81 10.21 14.87
N PRO A 290 3.30 11.34 15.44
CA PRO A 290 4.03 11.35 16.72
C PRO A 290 3.26 10.71 17.89
N LYS A 291 1.94 10.49 17.74
CA LYS A 291 1.06 9.91 18.77
C LYS A 291 0.69 8.44 18.54
N SER A 292 1.05 7.81 17.41
CA SER A 292 0.60 6.43 17.09
C SER A 292 1.72 5.51 16.62
N CYS A 293 2.72 5.27 17.47
CA CYS A 293 3.52 4.06 17.38
C CYS A 293 2.73 2.86 17.95
N ARG A 294 1.67 2.44 17.27
CA ARG A 294 1.12 1.08 17.35
C ARG A 294 0.74 0.64 15.95
N PRO A 295 1.00 -0.63 15.57
CA PRO A 295 0.47 -1.17 14.33
C PRO A 295 -1.05 -0.95 14.30
N PRO A 296 -1.64 -0.49 13.18
CA PRO A 296 -3.08 -0.46 13.07
C PRO A 296 -3.60 -1.87 13.32
N ASN A 297 -4.58 -2.01 14.21
CA ASN A 297 -5.28 -3.28 14.36
C ASN A 297 -5.83 -3.65 12.97
N PRO A 298 -5.65 -4.90 12.50
CA PRO A 298 -6.26 -5.34 11.26
C PRO A 298 -7.76 -5.04 11.36
N MET A 299 -8.33 -4.40 10.33
CA MET A 299 -9.78 -4.23 10.23
C MET A 299 -10.43 -5.59 10.47
N ASP A 300 -11.41 -5.65 11.37
CA ASP A 300 -12.08 -6.89 11.73
C ASP A 300 -12.61 -7.57 10.45
N PRO A 301 -12.17 -8.80 10.11
CA PRO A 301 -12.56 -9.50 8.89
C PRO A 301 -14.09 -9.74 8.78
N LYS A 302 -14.87 -9.39 9.81
CA LYS A 302 -16.34 -9.38 9.78
C LYS A 302 -16.96 -8.28 8.93
N THR A 303 -16.20 -7.28 8.49
CA THR A 303 -16.71 -6.20 7.61
C THR A 303 -16.71 -6.59 6.13
N MET A 304 -15.96 -7.62 5.73
CA MET A 304 -16.08 -8.27 4.43
C MET A 304 -17.06 -9.45 4.53
N GLN A 305 -18.36 -9.18 4.35
CA GLN A 305 -19.30 -10.27 4.18
C GLN A 305 -19.09 -10.93 2.80
N PRO A 306 -18.97 -12.27 2.71
CA PRO A 306 -19.02 -12.94 1.43
C PRO A 306 -20.40 -12.74 0.82
N GLN A 307 -20.48 -12.13 -0.37
CA GLN A 307 -21.68 -12.22 -1.18
C GLN A 307 -21.84 -13.70 -1.59
N THR A 308 -22.79 -14.38 -0.96
CA THR A 308 -23.25 -15.70 -1.40
C THR A 308 -23.90 -15.57 -2.77
N PRO A 309 -23.54 -16.41 -3.77
CA PRO A 309 -24.28 -16.46 -5.02
C PRO A 309 -25.68 -17.03 -4.74
N HIS A 310 -26.70 -16.21 -4.95
CA HIS A 310 -28.06 -16.71 -5.08
C HIS A 310 -28.18 -17.41 -6.43
N GLY A 311 -28.57 -18.67 -6.40
CA GLY A 311 -29.12 -19.38 -7.55
C GLY A 311 -30.16 -20.39 -7.06
N PRO A 312 -30.87 -21.06 -7.98
CA PRO A 312 -31.02 -20.77 -9.41
C PRO A 312 -32.15 -19.78 -9.74
#